data_AF-A0A1I6UU77-F1
#
_entry.id   AF-A0A1I6UU77-F1
#
_cell.length_a   1.000
_cell.length_b   1.000
_cell.length_c   1.000
_cell.angle_alpha   90.00
_cell.angle_beta   90.00
_cell.angle_gamma   90.00
#
_symmetry.space_group_name_H-M   'P 1'
#
loop_
_entity.id
_entity.type
_entity.pdbx_description
1 polymer ?
#
loop_
_entity_poly.entity_id
_entity_poly.type
_entity_poly.pdbx_seq_one_letter_code
_entity_poly.pdbx_strand_id
1 'polypeptide(L)'
;MLYEGYPVDAPYVVHRPEHWAFEGTGVRAGDSFPHLVGVEYDRVTPEAPTPEGIEIVAHSPLVCNGTASHQDSAYYTVPSGAGVFATGTMRWVEALMAGTDENGANHGMDARTGRFVTRVTENILRTFAAGPAAETHPAHGNAPEIYGEQA
;
A
#
# COMPACT_ATOMS: atom_id res chain seq x y z
N MET A 1 -5.57 -6.41 -7.69
CA MET A 1 -4.45 -5.46 -7.89
C MET A 1 -3.55 -6.06 -8.95
N LEU A 2 -3.23 -5.30 -9.99
CA LEU A 2 -2.44 -5.74 -11.14
C LEU A 2 -1.36 -4.72 -11.45
N TYR A 3 -0.26 -5.21 -12.01
CA TYR A 3 0.80 -4.37 -12.58
C TYR A 3 0.21 -3.37 -13.58
N GLU A 4 0.58 -2.10 -13.44
CA GLU A 4 0.13 -1.06 -14.35
C GLU A 4 1.26 -0.35 -15.10
N GLY A 5 2.43 -0.13 -14.48
CA GLY A 5 3.50 0.47 -15.27
C GLY A 5 4.86 0.73 -14.62
N TYR A 6 5.74 1.16 -15.52
CA TYR A 6 7.15 1.54 -15.34
C TYR A 6 7.54 2.57 -16.42
N PRO A 7 8.48 3.49 -16.16
CA PRO A 7 9.02 3.85 -14.85
C PRO A 7 8.12 4.86 -14.13
N VAL A 8 8.10 4.81 -12.81
CA VAL A 8 7.45 5.82 -11.97
C VAL A 8 8.33 6.23 -10.79
N ASP A 9 8.24 7.51 -10.43
CA ASP A 9 8.73 8.06 -9.17
C ASP A 9 7.65 9.01 -8.62
N ALA A 10 6.96 8.58 -7.57
CA ALA A 10 5.80 9.29 -7.03
C ALA A 10 5.74 9.17 -5.49
N PRO A 11 5.03 10.09 -4.82
CA PRO A 11 4.78 9.95 -3.39
C PRO A 11 3.77 8.82 -3.13
N TYR A 12 3.98 8.06 -2.05
CA TYR A 12 2.95 7.20 -1.48
C TYR A 12 2.00 8.04 -0.64
N VAL A 13 0.68 7.90 -0.79
CA VAL A 13 -0.32 8.72 -0.10
C VAL A 13 -1.29 7.86 0.71
N VAL A 14 -1.34 8.11 2.01
CA VAL A 14 -2.23 7.41 2.95
C VAL A 14 -3.70 7.76 2.66
N HIS A 15 -4.53 6.73 2.49
CA HIS A 15 -5.98 6.90 2.26
C HIS A 15 -6.80 6.55 3.51
N ARG A 16 -6.56 5.38 4.13
CA ARG A 16 -7.26 4.89 5.34
C ARG A 16 -6.32 4.87 6.55
N PRO A 17 -6.00 6.02 7.18
CA PRO A 17 -5.06 6.07 8.31
C PRO A 17 -5.49 5.22 9.51
N GLU A 18 -6.79 4.93 9.63
CA GLU A 18 -7.38 4.10 10.69
C GLU A 18 -7.16 2.59 10.50
N HIS A 19 -6.68 2.15 9.33
CA HIS A 19 -6.44 0.74 9.06
C HIS A 19 -5.37 0.19 10.00
N TRP A 20 -5.59 -1.01 10.54
CA TRP A 20 -4.74 -1.65 11.55
C TRP A 20 -3.26 -1.76 11.13
N ALA A 21 -3.00 -1.91 9.83
CA ALA A 21 -1.63 -1.96 9.32
C ALA A 21 -0.85 -0.66 9.61
N PHE A 22 -1.54 0.48 9.77
CA PHE A 22 -0.94 1.78 10.07
C PHE A 22 -0.91 2.11 11.57
N GLU A 23 -1.31 1.19 12.45
CA GLU A 23 -1.33 1.43 13.89
C GLU A 23 0.06 1.79 14.45
N GLY A 24 0.12 2.88 15.22
CA GLY A 24 1.35 3.37 15.83
C GLY A 24 2.29 4.14 14.90
N THR A 25 1.89 4.37 13.64
CA THR A 25 2.63 5.24 12.71
C THR A 25 2.35 6.73 12.92
N GLY A 26 1.17 7.07 13.45
CA GLY A 26 0.71 8.45 13.65
C GLY A 26 0.30 9.18 12.37
N VAL A 27 0.16 8.46 11.26
CA VAL A 27 -0.23 9.05 9.97
C VAL A 27 -1.67 9.54 9.95
N ARG A 28 -1.93 10.49 9.06
CA ARG A 28 -3.27 11.01 8.75
C ARG A 28 -3.60 10.78 7.28
N ALA A 29 -4.89 10.84 6.94
CA ALA A 29 -5.31 10.81 5.54
C ALA A 29 -4.64 11.94 4.77
N GLY A 30 -4.07 11.62 3.61
CA GLY A 30 -3.30 12.54 2.78
C GLY A 30 -1.83 12.73 3.19
N ASP A 31 -1.37 12.15 4.32
CA ASP A 31 0.05 12.11 4.61
C ASP A 31 0.79 11.40 3.47
N SER A 32 1.86 12.02 2.99
CA SER A 32 2.63 11.53 1.86
C SER A 32 4.06 11.18 2.22
N PHE A 33 4.63 10.22 1.48
CA PHE A 33 6.01 9.77 1.59
C PHE A 33 6.67 9.88 0.21
N PRO A 34 7.48 10.92 -0.02
CA PRO A 34 8.14 11.14 -1.31
C PRO A 34 8.95 9.92 -1.76
N HIS A 35 8.94 9.67 -3.06
CA HIS A 35 9.70 8.61 -3.73
C HIS A 35 9.34 7.16 -3.38
N LEU A 36 8.42 6.93 -2.43
CA LEU A 36 8.07 5.58 -1.98
C LEU A 36 7.35 4.76 -3.06
N VAL A 37 6.66 5.41 -4.01
CA VAL A 37 6.11 4.72 -5.18
C VAL A 37 7.14 4.70 -6.30
N GLY A 38 7.64 3.51 -6.59
CA GLY A 38 8.53 3.24 -7.72
C GLY A 38 9.22 1.88 -7.57
N VAL A 39 10.09 1.47 -8.49
CA VAL A 39 10.15 1.99 -9.87
C VAL A 39 8.96 1.49 -10.71
N GLU A 40 8.27 0.47 -10.22
CA GLU A 40 7.01 -0.07 -10.73
C GLU A 40 5.88 0.15 -9.72
N TYR A 41 4.66 0.14 -10.22
CA TYR A 41 3.46 0.24 -9.41
C TYR A 41 2.32 -0.65 -9.93
N ASP A 42 1.49 -1.05 -8.98
CA ASP A 42 0.26 -1.78 -9.24
C ASP A 42 -0.95 -0.93 -8.85
N ARG A 43 -2.09 -1.18 -9.49
CA ARG A 43 -3.38 -0.56 -9.21
C ARG A 43 -4.44 -1.61 -8.91
N VAL A 44 -5.40 -1.31 -8.05
CA VAL A 44 -6.67 -2.07 -8.03
C VAL A 44 -7.39 -1.75 -9.32
N THR A 45 -7.64 -2.77 -10.14
CA THR A 45 -8.25 -2.66 -11.47
C THR A 45 -9.60 -3.33 -11.42
N PRO A 46 -10.66 -2.61 -11.07
CA PRO A 46 -11.95 -3.24 -10.82
C PRO A 46 -12.60 -3.82 -12.08
N GLU A 47 -12.18 -3.35 -13.26
CA GLU A 47 -12.58 -3.89 -14.57
C GLU A 47 -11.96 -5.28 -14.86
N ALA A 48 -11.04 -5.74 -14.02
CA ALA A 48 -10.44 -7.06 -14.05
C ALA A 48 -10.84 -7.87 -12.80
N PRO A 49 -10.72 -9.22 -12.82
CA PRO A 49 -11.04 -10.04 -11.66
C PRO A 49 -10.32 -9.57 -10.40
N THR A 50 -11.09 -8.95 -9.50
CA THR A 50 -10.62 -8.36 -8.25
C THR A 50 -11.40 -9.01 -7.10
N PRO A 51 -10.73 -9.40 -5.99
CA PRO A 51 -11.43 -9.97 -4.84
C PRO A 51 -12.54 -9.04 -4.33
N GLU A 52 -13.72 -9.61 -4.07
CA GLU A 52 -14.81 -8.88 -3.42
C GLU A 52 -14.35 -8.36 -2.06
N GLY A 53 -14.76 -7.13 -1.71
CA GLY A 53 -14.41 -6.52 -0.44
C GLY A 53 -12.96 -6.05 -0.33
N ILE A 54 -12.24 -5.89 -1.45
CA ILE A 54 -10.89 -5.32 -1.44
C ILE A 54 -10.90 -3.90 -0.87
N GLU A 55 -10.06 -3.68 0.12
CA GLU A 55 -9.89 -2.42 0.84
C GLU A 55 -8.60 -1.76 0.40
N ILE A 56 -8.71 -0.61 -0.26
CA ILE A 56 -7.60 0.27 -0.63
C ILE A 56 -7.23 1.12 0.58
N VAL A 57 -6.02 0.93 1.10
CA VAL A 57 -5.52 1.62 2.32
C VAL A 57 -4.61 2.81 2.00
N ALA A 58 -4.02 2.82 0.81
CA ALA A 58 -3.28 3.94 0.25
C ALA A 58 -3.60 4.07 -1.23
N HIS A 59 -3.70 5.32 -1.70
CA HIS A 59 -4.15 5.66 -3.03
C HIS A 59 -3.35 6.87 -3.53
N SER A 60 -2.33 6.59 -4.32
CA SER A 60 -1.24 7.52 -4.63
C SER A 60 -1.37 8.02 -6.06
N PRO A 61 -1.76 9.29 -6.31
CA PRO A 61 -1.84 9.82 -7.66
C PRO A 61 -0.44 9.94 -8.29
N LEU A 62 -0.33 9.53 -9.54
CA LEU A 62 0.94 9.52 -10.27
C LEU A 62 0.74 9.72 -11.77
N VAL A 63 1.85 9.96 -12.46
CA VAL A 63 1.89 9.98 -13.93
C VAL A 63 2.97 9.02 -14.38
N CYS A 64 2.60 8.02 -15.20
CA CYS A 64 3.51 7.05 -15.80
C CYS A 64 3.48 7.22 -17.31
N ASN A 65 4.64 7.53 -17.93
CA ASN A 65 4.75 7.76 -19.38
C ASN A 65 3.70 8.75 -19.94
N GLY A 66 3.42 9.84 -19.21
CA GLY A 66 2.45 10.86 -19.61
C GLY A 66 0.98 10.49 -19.36
N THR A 67 0.69 9.30 -18.83
CA THR A 67 -0.67 8.86 -18.48
C THR A 67 -0.88 9.00 -16.97
N ALA A 68 -1.94 9.71 -16.56
CA ALA A 68 -2.32 9.83 -15.16
C ALA A 68 -2.91 8.48 -14.68
N SER A 69 -2.46 8.03 -13.50
CA SER A 69 -3.02 6.85 -12.83
C SER A 69 -2.85 6.96 -11.31
N HIS A 70 -3.04 5.84 -10.61
CA HIS A 70 -2.84 5.69 -9.19
C HIS A 70 -2.09 4.40 -8.87
N GLN A 71 -1.25 4.46 -7.85
CA GLN A 71 -0.76 3.27 -7.16
C GLN A 71 -1.67 3.00 -5.95
N ASP A 72 -2.04 1.74 -5.73
CA ASP A 72 -2.81 1.34 -4.55
C ASP A 72 -2.03 0.39 -3.65
N SER A 73 -2.13 0.58 -2.33
CA SER A 73 -1.94 -0.53 -1.40
C SER A 73 -3.30 -1.05 -1.00
N ALA A 74 -3.46 -2.36 -0.96
CA ALA A 74 -4.76 -2.95 -0.68
C ALA A 74 -4.68 -4.20 0.19
N TYR A 75 -5.77 -4.43 0.92
CA TYR A 75 -5.97 -5.56 1.81
C TYR A 75 -7.29 -6.25 1.46
N TYR A 76 -7.32 -7.58 1.51
CA TYR A 76 -8.57 -8.33 1.45
C TYR A 76 -8.49 -9.61 2.28
N THR A 77 -9.64 -10.15 2.63
CA THR A 77 -9.77 -11.39 3.39
C THR A 77 -10.62 -12.40 2.64
N VAL A 78 -10.39 -13.70 2.87
CA VAL A 78 -11.10 -14.79 2.18
C VAL A 78 -11.77 -15.76 3.17
N PRO A 79 -12.77 -16.56 2.74
CA PRO A 79 -13.52 -17.46 3.64
C PRO A 79 -12.68 -18.48 4.42
N SER A 80 -11.46 -18.78 3.97
CA SER A 80 -10.55 -19.66 4.72
C SER A 80 -9.95 -19.02 5.98
N GLY A 81 -10.18 -17.72 6.21
CA GLY A 81 -9.61 -16.97 7.32
C GLY A 81 -8.33 -16.19 6.97
N ALA A 82 -7.77 -16.41 5.78
CA ALA A 82 -6.56 -15.72 5.34
C ALA A 82 -6.81 -14.24 5.02
N GLY A 83 -5.80 -13.41 5.31
CA GLY A 83 -5.71 -12.03 4.87
C GLY A 83 -4.55 -11.87 3.89
N VAL A 84 -4.71 -10.99 2.91
CA VAL A 84 -3.69 -10.68 1.90
C VAL A 84 -3.50 -9.18 1.84
N PHE A 85 -2.27 -8.73 2.05
CA PHE A 85 -1.87 -7.33 1.93
C PHE A 85 -0.90 -7.17 0.76
N ALA A 86 -1.16 -6.20 -0.10
CA ALA A 86 -0.29 -5.83 -1.22
C ALA A 86 0.12 -4.36 -1.09
N THR A 87 1.41 -4.09 -1.16
CA THR A 87 1.98 -2.74 -1.06
C THR A 87 1.82 -1.96 -2.36
N GLY A 88 1.75 -2.65 -3.51
CA GLY A 88 1.57 -2.06 -4.83
C GLY A 88 2.76 -1.26 -5.36
N THR A 89 3.95 -1.47 -4.79
CA THR A 89 5.18 -0.81 -5.27
C THR A 89 6.45 -1.59 -4.93
N MET A 90 7.44 -1.58 -5.83
CA MET A 90 8.73 -2.28 -5.64
C MET A 90 9.61 -1.66 -4.55
N ARG A 91 9.60 -0.32 -4.42
CA ARG A 91 10.45 0.44 -3.50
C ARG A 91 10.09 0.20 -2.04
N TRP A 92 9.00 -0.49 -1.73
CA TRP A 92 8.63 -0.83 -0.36
C TRP A 92 9.77 -1.54 0.39
N VAL A 93 10.43 -2.51 -0.24
CA VAL A 93 11.53 -3.26 0.40
C VAL A 93 12.77 -2.39 0.56
N GLU A 94 13.10 -1.55 -0.43
CA GLU A 94 14.19 -0.58 -0.33
C GLU A 94 13.95 0.44 0.79
N ALA A 95 12.70 0.88 0.94
CA ALA A 95 12.30 1.86 1.93
C ALA A 95 12.49 1.39 3.37
N LEU A 96 12.58 0.08 3.64
CA LEU A 96 12.96 -0.44 4.96
C LEU A 96 14.33 0.09 5.42
N MET A 97 15.21 0.45 4.47
CA MET A 97 16.55 0.99 4.74
C MET A 97 16.60 2.52 4.69
N ALA A 98 15.48 3.19 4.41
CA ALA A 98 15.44 4.65 4.31
C ALA A 98 15.79 5.32 5.64
N GLY A 99 16.71 6.28 5.60
CA GLY A 99 17.25 6.93 6.80
C GLY A 99 18.31 6.13 7.57
N THR A 100 18.81 5.03 7.02
CA THR A 100 19.98 4.29 7.52
C THR A 100 21.19 4.52 6.61
N ASP A 101 22.38 4.11 7.07
CA ASP A 101 23.61 4.09 6.25
C ASP A 101 23.72 2.82 5.39
N GLU A 102 22.71 1.94 5.39
CA GLU A 102 22.74 0.67 4.68
C GLU A 102 22.28 0.80 3.22
N ASN A 103 22.83 -0.03 2.33
CA ASN A 103 22.50 -0.16 0.90
C ASN A 103 22.67 1.09 0.02
N GLY A 104 22.99 2.28 0.57
CA GLY A 104 23.52 3.46 -0.13
C GLY A 104 22.62 4.11 -1.20
N ALA A 105 21.50 3.47 -1.56
CA ALA A 105 20.49 3.93 -2.50
C ALA A 105 19.12 3.70 -1.86
N ASN A 106 18.43 4.79 -1.53
CA ASN A 106 17.06 4.81 -1.01
C ASN A 106 16.15 5.73 -1.84
N HIS A 107 16.58 6.08 -3.06
CA HIS A 107 15.93 7.07 -3.94
C HIS A 107 15.55 8.41 -3.25
N GLY A 108 16.31 8.83 -2.24
CA GLY A 108 16.03 10.07 -1.50
C GLY A 108 14.92 9.94 -0.44
N MET A 109 14.43 8.72 -0.19
CA MET A 109 13.49 8.45 0.91
C MET A 109 14.16 8.74 2.25
N ASP A 110 13.43 9.46 3.11
CA ASP A 110 13.94 9.92 4.40
C ASP A 110 13.70 8.91 5.54
N ALA A 111 14.23 9.22 6.73
CA ALA A 111 14.03 8.40 7.92
C ALA A 111 12.57 8.31 8.37
N ARG A 112 11.71 9.26 7.99
CA ARG A 112 10.26 9.18 8.27
C ARG A 112 9.63 8.07 7.43
N THR A 113 10.02 7.96 6.17
CA THR A 113 9.62 6.88 5.25
C THR A 113 10.06 5.52 5.79
N GLY A 114 11.32 5.40 6.22
CA GLY A 114 11.82 4.16 6.83
C GLY A 114 11.01 3.74 8.05
N ARG A 115 10.82 4.63 9.02
CA ARG A 115 10.01 4.33 10.23
C ARG A 115 8.58 3.92 9.89
N PHE A 116 7.95 4.58 8.92
CA PHE A 116 6.61 4.24 8.46
C PHE A 116 6.57 2.82 7.89
N VAL A 117 7.39 2.54 6.87
CA VAL A 117 7.41 1.25 6.17
C VAL A 117 7.76 0.10 7.12
N THR A 118 8.75 0.29 8.01
CA THR A 118 9.10 -0.71 9.03
C THR A 118 7.92 -0.99 9.95
N ARG A 119 7.27 0.04 10.50
CA ARG A 119 6.14 -0.14 11.43
C ARG A 119 4.97 -0.85 10.76
N VAL A 120 4.64 -0.47 9.53
CA VAL A 120 3.55 -1.11 8.76
C VAL A 120 3.87 -2.58 8.49
N THR A 121 5.10 -2.86 8.06
CA THR A 121 5.56 -4.25 7.81
C THR A 121 5.51 -5.09 9.09
N GLU A 122 5.94 -4.56 10.22
CA GLU A 122 5.84 -5.25 11.51
C GLU A 122 4.40 -5.56 11.90
N ASN A 123 3.47 -4.61 11.72
CA ASN A 123 2.05 -4.81 12.04
C ASN A 123 1.48 -5.95 11.19
N ILE A 124 1.74 -5.94 9.87
CA ILE A 124 1.30 -6.99 8.95
C ILE A 124 1.83 -8.36 9.39
N LEU A 125 3.14 -8.47 9.63
CA LEU A 125 3.76 -9.74 10.03
C LEU A 125 3.23 -10.25 11.37
N ARG A 126 3.04 -9.38 12.37
CA ARG A 126 2.47 -9.76 13.67
C ARG A 126 1.03 -10.27 13.53
N THR A 127 0.18 -9.56 12.79
CA THR A 127 -1.22 -9.97 12.56
C THR A 127 -1.31 -11.29 11.82
N PHE A 128 -0.52 -11.47 10.76
CA PHE A 128 -0.56 -12.70 9.97
C PHE A 128 0.05 -13.90 10.70
N ALA A 129 1.02 -13.68 11.58
CA ALA A 129 1.56 -14.73 12.44
C ALA A 129 0.57 -15.17 13.54
N ALA A 130 -0.29 -14.26 14.01
CA ALA A 130 -1.33 -14.59 14.98
C ALA A 130 -2.44 -15.41 14.34
N GLY A 131 -3.05 -14.89 13.26
CA GLY A 131 -4.09 -15.56 12.47
C GLY A 131 -5.36 -16.00 13.26
N PRO A 132 -6.43 -16.37 12.54
CA PRO A 132 -6.73 -16.00 11.16
C PRO A 132 -7.02 -14.50 11.06
N ALA A 133 -6.43 -13.84 10.05
CA ALA A 133 -6.55 -12.39 9.91
C ALA A 133 -8.00 -11.96 9.63
N ALA A 134 -8.79 -12.76 8.90
CA ALA A 134 -10.19 -12.43 8.61
C ALA A 134 -11.10 -12.41 9.85
N GLU A 135 -10.73 -13.09 10.93
CA GLU A 135 -11.53 -13.12 12.16
C GLU A 135 -11.28 -11.90 13.05
N THR A 136 -10.06 -11.38 13.05
CA THR A 136 -9.62 -10.28 13.93
C THR A 136 -9.56 -8.94 13.21
N HIS A 137 -9.31 -8.97 11.91
CA HIS A 137 -9.10 -7.82 11.03
C HIS A 137 -9.79 -8.09 9.67
N PRO A 138 -11.13 -8.20 9.64
CA PRO A 138 -11.86 -8.34 8.39
C PRO A 138 -11.60 -7.12 7.48
N ALA A 139 -11.49 -7.35 6.17
CA ALA A 139 -11.33 -6.25 5.22
C ALA A 139 -12.66 -5.48 5.05
N HIS A 140 -12.55 -4.17 4.89
CA HIS A 140 -13.68 -3.27 4.67
C HIS A 140 -13.58 -2.64 3.28
N GLY A 141 -14.13 -3.33 2.28
CA GLY A 141 -13.99 -2.93 0.88
C GLY A 141 -14.51 -1.53 0.58
N ASN A 142 -13.73 -0.78 -0.21
CA ASN A 142 -13.99 0.62 -0.56
C ASN A 142 -13.67 0.94 -2.03
N ALA A 143 -13.35 -0.06 -2.86
CA ALA A 143 -12.98 0.17 -4.25
C ALA A 143 -14.05 0.92 -5.07
N PRO A 144 -15.37 0.66 -4.92
CA PRO A 144 -16.39 1.44 -5.60
C PRO A 144 -16.47 2.91 -5.16
N GLU A 145 -16.09 3.22 -3.91
CA GLU A 145 -16.05 4.61 -3.41
C GLU A 145 -14.91 5.41 -4.07
N ILE A 146 -13.83 4.73 -4.44
CA ILE A 146 -12.61 5.33 -5.00
C ILE A 146 -12.67 5.39 -6.53
N TYR A 147 -13.08 4.29 -7.18
CA TYR A 147 -13.08 4.15 -8.64
C TYR A 147 -14.47 4.28 -9.29
N GLY A 148 -15.54 4.38 -8.50
CA GLY A 148 -16.93 4.43 -8.97
C GLY A 148 -17.57 3.04 -9.11
N GLU A 149 -18.89 3.01 -9.33
CA GLU A 149 -19.72 1.77 -9.35
C GLU A 149 -19.41 0.78 -10.49
N GLN A 150 -18.41 1.05 -11.33
CA GLN A 150 -17.89 0.07 -12.30
C GLN A 150 -16.80 -0.82 -11.67
N ALA A 151 -16.72 -0.81 -10.34
CA ALA A 151 -15.76 -1.55 -9.53
C ALA A 151 -16.30 -2.74 -8.75
#